data_AF-A0A3P7L2H4-F1
#
_entry.id   AF-A0A3P7L2H4-F1
#
_cell.length_a   1.000
_cell.length_b   1.000
_cell.length_c   1.000
_cell.angle_alpha   90.00
_cell.angle_beta   90.00
_cell.angle_gamma   90.00
#
_symmetry.space_group_name_H-M   'P 1'
#
loop_
_entity.id
_entity.type
_entity.pdbx_description
1 polymer ?
#
loop_
_entity_poly.entity_id
_entity_poly.type
_entity_poly.pdbx_seq_one_letter_code
_entity_poly.pdbx_strand_id
1 'polypeptide(L)'
;MLHSADFTRFVDPIYGACYSFNEDSSLNYSTNRAGMKFGLKLLVTISQETTESVNDFLPTTAVAGARIAIHPRGTLFEMLEVL
;
A
#
# COMPACT_ATOMS: atom_id res chain seq x y z
N MET A 1 -8.48 15.46 2.37
CA MET A 1 -7.57 14.73 3.27
C MET A 1 -8.00 13.27 3.21
N LEU A 2 -7.08 12.35 2.93
CA LEU A 2 -7.40 10.92 2.85
C LEU A 2 -7.54 10.35 4.25
N HIS A 3 -8.49 9.44 4.44
CA HIS A 3 -8.71 8.72 5.69
C HIS A 3 -8.49 7.22 5.48
N SER A 4 -8.33 6.47 6.58
CA SER A 4 -8.15 5.02 6.52
C SER A 4 -9.31 4.29 5.80
N ALA A 5 -10.52 4.85 5.82
CA ALA A 5 -11.69 4.32 5.13
C ALA A 5 -11.60 4.39 3.60
N ASP A 6 -10.70 5.21 3.04
CA ASP A 6 -10.48 5.31 1.60
C ASP A 6 -9.62 4.14 1.06
N PHE A 7 -9.15 3.26 1.95
CA PHE A 7 -8.31 2.12 1.66
C PHE A 7 -9.00 0.80 2.02
N THR A 8 -8.94 -0.16 1.10
CA THR A 8 -9.33 -1.55 1.36
C THR A 8 -8.11 -2.34 1.82
N ARG A 9 -8.19 -2.95 2.99
CA ARG A 9 -7.11 -3.79 3.54
C ARG A 9 -7.26 -5.23 3.07
N PHE A 10 -6.17 -5.83 2.63
CA PHE A 10 -6.04 -7.28 2.44
C PHE A 10 -4.71 -7.77 3.03
N VAL A 11 -4.59 -9.06 3.27
CA VAL A 11 -3.37 -9.67 3.86
C VAL A 11 -2.74 -10.57 2.82
N ASP A 12 -1.52 -10.22 2.42
CA ASP A 12 -0.67 -11.03 1.56
C ASP A 12 0.25 -11.90 2.42
N PRO A 13 0.42 -13.19 2.10
CA PRO A 13 1.25 -14.10 2.91
C PRO A 13 2.75 -13.78 2.86
N ILE A 14 3.24 -13.07 1.83
CA ILE A 14 4.65 -12.70 1.65
C ILE A 14 4.89 -11.29 2.22
N TYR A 15 4.01 -10.34 1.90
CA TYR A 15 4.21 -8.92 2.21
C TYR A 15 3.45 -8.41 3.44
N GLY A 16 2.58 -9.23 4.03
CA GLY A 16 1.79 -8.86 5.20
C GLY A 16 0.59 -7.99 4.85
N ALA A 17 0.33 -6.95 5.65
CA ALA A 17 -0.84 -6.09 5.46
C ALA A 17 -0.66 -5.15 4.25
N CYS A 18 -1.50 -5.30 3.24
CA CYS A 18 -1.55 -4.45 2.06
C CYS A 18 -2.82 -3.58 2.06
N TYR A 19 -2.72 -2.40 1.46
CA TYR A 19 -3.79 -1.41 1.39
C TYR A 19 -3.99 -0.95 -0.05
N SER A 20 -5.16 -1.19 -0.62
CA SER A 20 -5.53 -0.71 -1.97
C SER A 20 -6.40 0.54 -1.86
N PHE A 21 -5.99 1.60 -2.56
CA PHE A 21 -6.77 2.83 -2.68
C PHE A 21 -7.69 2.75 -3.89
N ASN A 22 -8.96 3.16 -3.72
CA ASN A 22 -9.93 3.17 -4.81
C ASN A 22 -10.18 1.77 -5.41
N GLU A 23 -10.16 0.72 -4.58
CA GLU A 23 -10.52 -0.64 -5.00
C GLU A 23 -12.05 -0.77 -5.16
N ASP A 24 -12.78 -0.48 -4.08
CA ASP A 24 -14.24 -0.61 -4.01
C ASP A 24 -14.91 0.29 -5.05
N SER A 25 -15.65 -0.31 -5.98
CA SER A 25 -16.36 0.37 -7.06
C SER A 25 -17.42 1.38 -6.57
N SER A 26 -17.82 1.30 -5.30
CA SER A 26 -18.67 2.31 -4.65
C SER A 26 -17.95 3.66 -4.48
N LEU A 27 -16.63 3.64 -4.32
CA LEU A 27 -15.78 4.83 -4.25
C LEU A 27 -15.44 5.29 -5.67
N ASN A 28 -15.63 6.56 -6.00
CA ASN A 28 -15.34 7.08 -7.35
C ASN A 28 -14.29 8.19 -7.30
N TYR A 29 -13.08 7.84 -6.86
CA TYR A 29 -11.95 8.77 -7.00
C TYR A 29 -11.48 8.80 -8.44
N SER A 30 -11.54 9.98 -9.06
CA SER A 30 -11.00 10.25 -10.39
C SER A 30 -10.23 11.56 -10.38
N THR A 31 -9.27 11.70 -11.31
CA THR A 31 -8.50 12.92 -11.49
C THR A 31 -9.06 13.70 -12.68
N ASN A 32 -9.40 14.97 -12.46
CA ASN A 32 -9.88 15.86 -13.53
C ASN A 32 -8.75 16.62 -14.23
N ARG A 33 -7.54 16.58 -13.67
CA ARG A 33 -6.34 17.25 -14.20
C ARG A 33 -5.11 16.39 -13.95
N ALA A 34 -4.25 16.30 -14.97
CA ALA A 34 -2.93 15.71 -14.81
C ALA A 34 -2.01 16.65 -13.99
N GLY A 35 -1.06 16.06 -13.27
CA GLY A 35 -0.01 16.78 -12.55
C GLY A 35 0.13 16.35 -11.09
N MET A 36 1.35 16.45 -10.55
CA MET A 36 1.70 16.00 -9.20
C MET A 36 0.90 16.68 -8.08
N LYS A 37 0.35 17.88 -8.35
CA LYS A 37 -0.50 18.61 -7.38
C LYS A 37 -1.90 18.01 -7.25
N PHE A 38 -2.41 17.37 -8.29
CA PHE A 38 -3.78 16.86 -8.39
C PHE A 38 -3.88 15.32 -8.34
N GLY A 39 -2.73 14.64 -8.28
CA GLY A 39 -2.65 13.20 -8.10
C GLY A 39 -2.67 12.76 -6.64
N LEU A 40 -2.54 11.45 -6.43
CA LEU A 40 -2.41 10.82 -5.12
C LEU A 40 -1.07 11.20 -4.48
N LYS A 41 -1.10 11.64 -3.22
CA LYS A 41 0.08 11.92 -2.41
C LYS A 41 0.02 11.08 -1.14
N LEU A 42 1.07 10.31 -0.89
CA LEU A 42 1.17 9.42 0.26
C LEU A 42 2.42 9.78 1.05
N LEU A 43 2.30 9.74 2.37
CA LEU A 43 3.42 9.72 3.30
C LEU A 43 3.34 8.37 4.01
N VAL A 44 4.35 7.52 3.81
CA VAL A 44 4.39 6.16 4.35
C VAL A 44 5.50 6.08 5.37
N THR A 45 5.16 5.63 6.58
CA THR A 45 6.13 5.39 7.65
C THR A 45 6.43 3.90 7.71
N ILE A 46 7.72 3.56 7.66
CA ILE A 46 8.20 2.20 7.83
C ILE A 46 8.94 2.18 9.17
N SER A 47 8.39 1.48 10.16
CA SER A 47 9.08 1.24 11.43
C SER A 47 10.16 0.18 11.22
N GLN A 48 11.37 0.48 11.65
CA GLN A 48 12.47 -0.49 11.77
C GLN A 48 12.86 -0.70 13.23
N GLU A 49 11.98 -0.31 14.15
CA GLU A 49 12.29 -0.36 15.57
C GLU A 49 12.21 -1.80 16.07
N THR A 50 13.35 -2.31 16.51
CA THR A 50 13.48 -3.60 17.16
C THR A 50 13.52 -3.33 18.66
N THR A 51 12.39 -3.44 19.35
CA THR A 51 12.36 -3.35 20.82
C THR A 51 12.34 -4.75 21.42
N GLU A 52 12.73 -4.90 22.68
CA GLU A 52 12.70 -6.19 23.40
C GLU A 52 11.30 -6.84 23.45
N SER A 53 10.24 -6.10 23.12
CA SER A 53 8.84 -6.54 23.20
C SER A 53 8.08 -6.53 21.86
N VAL A 54 8.59 -5.87 20.80
CA VAL A 54 7.93 -5.79 19.48
C VAL A 54 9.00 -5.77 18.38
N ASN A 55 8.98 -6.79 17.53
CA ASN A 55 9.75 -6.85 16.28
C ASN A 55 8.79 -6.58 15.11
N ASP A 56 8.58 -5.30 14.76
CA ASP A 56 7.83 -4.93 13.54
C ASP A 56 8.60 -5.28 12.26
N PHE A 57 9.91 -5.42 12.38
CA PHE A 57 10.80 -5.87 11.32
C PHE A 57 11.25 -7.31 11.61
N LEU A 58 10.89 -8.26 10.76
CA LEU A 58 11.34 -9.64 10.92
C LEU A 58 12.83 -9.72 10.55
N PRO A 59 13.67 -10.42 11.34
CA PRO A 59 15.09 -10.57 11.01
C PRO A 59 15.34 -11.32 9.68
N THR A 60 14.31 -11.98 9.13
CA THR A 60 14.34 -12.67 7.84
C THR A 60 13.92 -11.80 6.66
N THR A 61 13.42 -10.57 6.87
CA THR A 61 13.10 -9.65 5.76
C THR A 61 14.36 -8.91 5.30
N ALA A 62 14.75 -9.11 4.04
CA ALA A 62 15.98 -8.55 3.48
C ALA A 62 15.92 -7.04 3.21
N VAL A 63 14.72 -6.44 3.17
CA VAL A 63 14.50 -5.05 2.76
C VAL A 63 13.48 -4.38 3.68
N ALA A 64 13.79 -3.17 4.15
CA ALA A 64 12.83 -2.27 4.78
C ALA A 64 12.37 -1.22 3.77
N GLY A 65 11.09 -1.24 3.44
CA GLY A 65 10.54 -0.41 2.38
C GLY A 65 9.03 -0.59 2.25
N ALA A 66 8.42 0.20 1.38
CA ALA A 66 7.06 0.00 0.93
C ALA A 66 7.07 -0.31 -0.57
N ARG A 67 6.25 -1.26 -0.99
CA ARG A 67 6.02 -1.55 -2.41
C ARG A 67 4.69 -0.93 -2.82
N ILE A 68 4.68 -0.24 -3.95
CA ILE A 68 3.49 0.41 -4.50
C ILE A 68 3.32 -0.10 -5.92
N ALA A 69 2.13 -0.61 -6.23
CA ALA A 69 1.76 -1.03 -7.56
C ALA A 69 0.43 -0.37 -7.97
N ILE A 70 0.29 -0.10 -9.26
CA ILE A 70 -0.88 0.56 -9.85
C ILE A 70 -1.56 -0.47 -10.73
N HIS A 71 -2.86 -0.67 -10.54
CA HIS A 71 -3.64 -1.61 -11.33
C HIS A 71 -5.06 -1.07 -11.60
N PRO A 72 -5.75 -1.61 -12.62
CA PRO A 72 -7.17 -1.37 -12.80
C PRO A 72 -7.97 -1.99 -11.66
N ARG A 73 -9.11 -1.37 -11.35
CA ARG A 73 -10.03 -1.82 -10.31
C ARG A 73 -10.58 -3.21 -10.64
N GLY A 74 -10.79 -4.05 -9.63
CA GLY A 74 -11.37 -5.39 -9.81
C GLY A 74 -10.44 -6.38 -10.53
N THR A 75 -9.17 -6.03 -10.69
CA THR A 75 -8.13 -6.96 -11.14
C THR A 75 -7.49 -7.58 -9.90
N LEU A 76 -7.19 -8.88 -9.95
CA LEU A 76 -6.42 -9.53 -8.88
C LEU A 76 -5.06 -8.85 -8.78
N PHE A 77 -4.76 -8.32 -7.60
CA PHE A 77 -3.47 -7.74 -7.28
C PHE A 77 -2.45 -8.87 -7.14
N GLU A 78 -1.62 -9.03 -8.16
CA GLU A 78 -0.43 -9.87 -8.08
C GLU A 78 0.77 -8.94 -8.07
N MET A 79 1.44 -8.83 -6.91
CA MET A 79 2.75 -8.17 -6.87
C MET A 79 3.74 -9.08 -7.60
N LEU A 80 3.82 -8.90 -8.92
CA LEU A 80 4.73 -9.64 -9.78
C LEU A 80 6.16 -9.28 -9.38
N GLU A 81 6.79 -10.13 -8.59
CA GLU A 81 8.22 -10.08 -8.34
C GLU A 81 8.91 -10.67 -9.57
N VAL A 82 9.28 -9.82 -10.54
CA VAL A 82 10.12 -10.25 -11.66
C VAL A 82 11.53 -10.46 -11.07
N LEU A 83 11.91 -11.74 -10.94
CA LEU A 83 13.29 -12.16 -10.66
C LEU A 83 14.23 -11.83 -11.83
#